data_AF-A0AA38ZPR8-F1
#
_entry.id   AF-A0AA38ZPR8-F1
#
_cell.length_a   1.000
_cell.length_b   1.000
_cell.length_c   1.000
_cell.angle_alpha   90.00
_cell.angle_beta   90.00
_cell.angle_gamma   90.00
#
_symmetry.space_group_name_H-M   'P 1'
#
loop_
_entity.id
_entity.type
_entity.pdbx_description
1 polymer ?
#
loop_
_entity_poly.entity_id
_entity_poly.type
_entity_poly.pdbx_seq_one_letter_code
_entity_poly.pdbx_strand_id
1 'polypeptide(L)'
;MRTGAQGSRVIVTTRDQRVVPAVRASSAYPLEGLSNDDCLSLFAQHAFMHTRNFDYHPHLRAVGERIVKKCRGLPLAAKALGGMLRTQLNHDAWEEILESKI
;
A
#
# COMPACT_ATOMS: atom_id res chain seq x y z
N MET A 1 -12.35 19.46 30.43
CA MET A 1 -13.03 20.24 29.37
C MET A 1 -13.47 19.27 28.28
N ARG A 2 -14.72 19.34 27.82
CA ARG A 2 -15.19 18.64 26.62
C ARG A 2 -15.44 19.71 25.56
N THR A 3 -14.43 20.02 24.78
CA THR A 3 -14.50 20.97 23.66
C THR A 3 -14.85 20.20 22.39
N GLY A 4 -16.08 20.36 21.91
CA GLY A 4 -16.57 19.78 20.66
C GLY A 4 -18.03 20.17 20.47
N ALA A 5 -18.37 20.74 19.31
CA ALA A 5 -19.76 21.05 18.98
C ALA A 5 -20.58 19.76 18.87
N GLN A 6 -21.90 19.84 19.12
CA GLN A 6 -22.79 18.70 18.93
C GLN A 6 -22.64 18.11 17.52
N GLY A 7 -22.48 16.78 17.43
CA GLY A 7 -22.22 16.08 16.16
C GLY A 7 -20.74 15.87 15.83
N SER A 8 -19.81 16.45 16.60
CA SER A 8 -18.37 16.22 16.41
C SER A 8 -17.99 14.74 16.59
N ARG A 9 -17.05 14.26 15.76
CA ARG A 9 -16.53 12.88 15.81
C ARG A 9 -15.01 12.90 15.95
N VAL A 10 -14.47 11.98 16.74
CA VAL A 10 -13.02 11.76 16.90
C VAL A 10 -12.69 10.37 16.35
N ILE A 11 -11.68 10.29 15.49
CA ILE A 11 -11.13 9.03 14.98
C ILE A 11 -9.75 8.85 15.60
N VAL A 12 -9.52 7.68 16.19
CA VAL A 12 -8.22 7.31 16.76
C VAL A 12 -7.64 6.19 15.92
N THR A 13 -6.40 6.35 15.46
CA THR A 13 -5.63 5.30 14.80
C THR A 13 -4.58 4.75 15.76
N THR A 14 -4.43 3.43 15.83
CA THR A 14 -3.48 2.76 16.73
C THR A 14 -3.07 1.42 16.14
N ARG A 15 -1.82 1.01 16.41
CA ARG A 15 -1.36 -0.38 16.15
C ARG A 15 -1.59 -1.30 17.35
N ASP A 16 -1.91 -0.75 18.51
CA ASP A 16 -2.10 -1.48 19.76
C ASP A 16 -3.59 -1.61 20.08
N GLN A 17 -4.13 -2.83 20.01
CA GLN A 17 -5.53 -3.12 20.30
C GLN A 17 -5.90 -2.85 21.76
N ARG A 18 -4.93 -2.82 22.68
CA ARG A 18 -5.18 -2.49 24.10
C ARG A 18 -5.62 -1.04 24.30
N VAL A 19 -5.42 -0.17 23.30
CA VAL A 19 -5.89 1.22 23.31
C VAL A 19 -7.40 1.33 23.12
N VAL A 20 -8.04 0.38 22.42
CA VAL A 20 -9.49 0.39 22.13
C VAL A 20 -10.35 0.58 23.39
N PRO A 21 -10.18 -0.22 24.47
CA PRO A 21 -10.93 0.00 25.70
C PRO A 21 -10.56 1.30 26.42
N ALA A 22 -9.31 1.78 26.31
CA ALA A 22 -8.85 2.99 26.97
C ALA A 22 -9.51 4.27 26.41
N VAL A 23 -9.74 4.32 25.10
CA VAL A 23 -10.36 5.49 24.43
C VAL A 23 -11.89 5.43 24.43
N ARG A 24 -12.49 4.37 24.98
CA ARG A 24 -13.96 4.14 24.98
C ARG A 24 -14.56 4.33 23.58
N ALA A 25 -13.88 3.85 22.56
CA ALA A 25 -14.35 3.94 21.18
C ALA A 25 -15.68 3.19 21.03
N SER A 26 -16.62 3.76 20.28
CA SER A 26 -17.90 3.12 19.97
C SER A 26 -17.75 1.84 19.13
N SER A 27 -16.69 1.78 18.33
CA SER A 27 -16.36 0.67 17.44
C SER A 27 -14.88 0.69 17.10
N ALA A 28 -14.26 -0.49 17.01
CA ALA A 28 -12.93 -0.65 16.42
C ALA A 28 -13.07 -1.13 14.97
N TYR A 29 -12.20 -0.63 14.08
CA TYR A 29 -12.13 -1.07 12.69
C TYR A 29 -10.72 -1.58 12.39
N PRO A 30 -10.48 -2.90 12.46
CA PRO A 30 -9.21 -3.49 12.07
C PRO A 30 -8.97 -3.24 10.58
N LEU A 31 -7.86 -2.57 10.25
CA LEU A 31 -7.46 -2.40 8.85
C LEU A 31 -6.76 -3.66 8.36
N GLU A 32 -7.35 -4.31 7.36
CA GLU A 32 -6.72 -5.40 6.63
C GLU A 32 -5.73 -4.88 5.57
N GLY A 33 -4.86 -5.77 5.10
CA GLY A 33 -3.99 -5.49 3.96
C GLY A 33 -4.79 -5.35 2.66
N LEU A 34 -4.17 -4.76 1.65
CA LEU A 34 -4.75 -4.70 0.31
C LEU A 34 -4.77 -6.09 -0.33
N SER A 35 -5.72 -6.26 -1.26
CA SER A 35 -5.67 -7.37 -2.21
C SER A 35 -4.41 -7.27 -3.08
N ASN A 36 -3.99 -8.39 -3.67
CA ASN A 36 -2.84 -8.37 -4.59
C ASN A 36 -3.09 -7.45 -5.79
N ASP A 37 -4.32 -7.38 -6.29
CA ASP A 37 -4.69 -6.54 -7.43
C ASP A 37 -4.65 -5.05 -7.06
N ASP A 38 -5.15 -4.68 -5.88
CA ASP A 38 -5.06 -3.30 -5.38
C ASP A 38 -3.60 -2.90 -5.10
N CYS A 39 -2.80 -3.84 -4.56
CA CYS A 39 -1.36 -3.64 -4.41
C CYS A 39 -0.67 -3.44 -5.76
N LEU A 40 -1.02 -4.23 -6.78
CA LEU A 40 -0.49 -4.12 -8.13
C LEU A 40 -0.83 -2.76 -8.76
N SER A 41 -2.09 -2.34 -8.61
CA SER A 41 -2.58 -1.03 -9.07
C SER A 41 -1.86 0.14 -8.38
N LEU A 42 -1.70 0.08 -7.06
CA LEU A 42 -0.95 1.08 -6.28
C LEU A 42 0.53 1.12 -6.67
N PHE A 43 1.15 -0.05 -6.83
CA PHE A 43 2.53 -0.18 -7.25
C PHE A 43 2.74 0.42 -8.65
N ALA A 44 1.87 0.07 -9.62
CA ALA A 44 1.89 0.64 -10.97
C ALA A 44 1.75 2.16 -10.94
N GLN A 45 0.82 2.68 -10.12
CA GLN A 45 0.63 4.12 -9.93
C GLN A 45 1.93 4.83 -9.56
N HIS A 46 2.79 4.19 -8.77
CA HIS A 46 4.04 4.77 -8.31
C HIS A 46 5.22 4.54 -9.26
N ALA A 47 5.22 3.44 -10.01
CA ALA A 47 6.22 3.13 -11.04
C ALA A 47 6.02 3.95 -12.33
N PHE A 48 4.77 4.17 -12.74
CA PHE A 48 4.40 4.75 -14.03
C PHE A 48 3.71 6.12 -13.92
N MET A 49 4.16 6.94 -12.97
CA MET A 49 3.74 8.35 -12.83
C MET A 49 2.22 8.55 -12.89
N HIS A 50 1.50 7.86 -11.99
CA HIS A 50 0.03 7.89 -11.81
C HIS A 50 -0.80 6.96 -12.72
N THR A 51 -0.18 6.21 -13.64
CA THR A 51 -0.86 5.15 -14.38
C THR A 51 -1.06 3.91 -13.51
N ARG A 52 -2.30 3.41 -13.38
CA ARG A 52 -2.66 2.31 -12.46
C ARG A 52 -2.65 0.92 -13.10
N ASN A 53 -2.08 0.78 -14.28
CA ASN A 53 -2.05 -0.47 -15.03
C ASN A 53 -0.73 -0.62 -15.79
N PHE A 54 -0.60 -1.73 -16.52
CA PHE A 54 0.58 -2.08 -17.29
C PHE A 54 0.31 -2.00 -18.80
N ASP A 55 -0.74 -1.30 -19.25
CA ASP A 55 -1.19 -1.34 -20.65
C ASP A 55 -0.10 -0.84 -21.62
N TYR A 56 0.67 0.16 -21.21
CA TYR A 56 1.80 0.69 -21.98
C TYR A 56 3.10 -0.11 -21.81
N HIS A 57 3.18 -0.97 -20.79
CA HIS A 57 4.37 -1.75 -20.46
C HIS A 57 4.01 -3.21 -20.08
N PRO A 58 3.34 -3.96 -20.98
CA PRO A 58 2.79 -5.28 -20.66
C PRO A 58 3.89 -6.30 -20.32
N HIS A 59 5.10 -6.10 -20.83
CA HIS A 59 6.26 -6.95 -20.52
C HIS A 59 6.70 -6.88 -19.05
N LEU A 60 6.39 -5.79 -18.33
CA LEU A 60 6.72 -5.63 -16.91
C LEU A 60 5.65 -6.19 -15.97
N ARG A 61 4.48 -6.59 -16.49
CA ARG A 61 3.35 -7.02 -15.66
C ARG A 61 3.67 -8.26 -14.83
N ALA A 62 4.25 -9.28 -15.45
CA ALA A 62 4.53 -10.56 -14.79
C ALA A 62 5.52 -10.40 -13.62
N VAL A 63 6.58 -9.60 -13.82
CA VAL A 63 7.54 -9.28 -12.74
C VAL A 63 6.90 -8.38 -11.68
N GLY A 64 6.08 -7.40 -12.07
CA GLY A 64 5.31 -6.56 -11.14
C GLY A 64 4.40 -7.39 -10.22
N GLU A 65 3.68 -8.36 -10.76
CA GLU A 65 2.84 -9.29 -10.00
C GLU A 65 3.64 -10.12 -8.99
N ARG A 66 4.87 -10.54 -9.35
CA ARG A 66 5.77 -11.25 -8.43
C ARG A 66 6.29 -10.33 -7.32
N ILE A 67 6.65 -9.09 -7.64
CA ILE A 67 7.11 -8.09 -6.66
C ILE A 67 6.00 -7.83 -5.62
N VAL A 68 4.77 -7.55 -6.06
CA VAL A 68 3.69 -7.20 -5.11
C VAL A 68 3.25 -8.37 -4.23
N LYS A 69 3.42 -9.62 -4.67
CA LYS A 69 3.22 -10.79 -3.80
C LYS A 69 4.16 -10.76 -2.58
N LYS A 70 5.38 -10.22 -2.72
CA LYS A 70 6.31 -10.04 -1.59
C LYS A 70 5.85 -8.96 -0.61
N CYS A 71 5.03 -8.00 -1.06
CA CYS A 71 4.49 -6.94 -0.21
C CYS A 71 3.42 -7.43 0.78
N ARG A 72 2.84 -8.62 0.58
CA ARG A 72 1.83 -9.23 1.47
C ARG A 72 0.68 -8.26 1.83
N GLY A 73 0.20 -7.51 0.85
CA GLY A 73 -0.90 -6.55 1.03
C GLY A 73 -0.52 -5.24 1.73
N LEU A 74 0.75 -5.00 2.07
CA LEU A 74 1.18 -3.76 2.73
C LEU A 74 1.23 -2.59 1.71
N PRO A 75 0.36 -1.56 1.82
CA PRO A 75 0.34 -0.45 0.87
C PRO A 75 1.65 0.31 0.82
N LEU A 76 2.31 0.46 1.97
CA LEU A 76 3.57 1.21 2.08
C LEU A 76 4.71 0.51 1.32
N ALA A 77 4.79 -0.82 1.38
CA ALA A 77 5.79 -1.60 0.65
C ALA A 77 5.58 -1.48 -0.87
N ALA A 78 4.33 -1.67 -1.34
CA ALA A 78 3.98 -1.51 -2.75
C ALA A 78 4.32 -0.10 -3.28
N LYS A 79 3.99 0.94 -2.51
CA LYS A 79 4.35 2.33 -2.85
C LYS A 79 5.86 2.56 -2.90
N ALA A 80 6.60 2.04 -1.93
CA ALA A 80 8.06 2.22 -1.86
C ALA A 80 8.75 1.58 -3.06
N LEU A 81 8.45 0.31 -3.34
CA LEU A 81 9.06 -0.43 -4.46
C LEU A 81 8.65 0.14 -5.82
N GLY A 82 7.37 0.50 -6.00
CA GLY A 82 6.93 1.19 -7.21
C GLY A 82 7.63 2.54 -7.38
N GLY A 83 7.85 3.27 -6.28
CA GLY A 83 8.61 4.51 -6.27
C GLY A 83 10.09 4.35 -6.63
N MET A 84 10.74 3.27 -6.20
CA MET A 84 12.13 2.94 -6.57
C MET A 84 12.26 2.63 -8.06
N LEU A 85 11.25 1.97 -8.64
CA LEU A 85 11.17 1.65 -10.06
C LEU A 85 10.55 2.77 -10.90
N ARG A 86 10.35 3.96 -10.32
CA ARG A 86 9.79 5.10 -11.05
C ARG A 86 10.66 5.39 -12.27
N THR A 87 10.04 5.44 -13.44
CA THR A 87 10.71 5.62 -14.75
C THR A 87 11.68 4.51 -15.18
N GLN A 88 11.82 3.43 -14.41
CA GLN A 88 12.62 2.27 -14.82
C GLN A 88 11.77 1.35 -15.69
N LEU A 89 12.00 1.36 -17.00
CA LEU A 89 11.30 0.49 -17.95
C LEU A 89 12.10 -0.75 -18.38
N ASN A 90 13.34 -0.86 -17.88
CA ASN A 90 14.19 -2.02 -18.11
C ASN A 90 13.72 -3.20 -17.25
N HIS A 91 13.57 -4.36 -17.88
CA HIS A 91 13.15 -5.59 -17.20
C HIS A 91 14.17 -6.02 -16.12
N ASP A 92 15.47 -5.87 -16.38
CA ASP A 92 16.51 -6.31 -15.44
C ASP A 92 16.49 -5.54 -14.11
N ALA A 93 16.16 -4.25 -14.15
CA ALA A 93 16.00 -3.45 -12.93
C ALA A 93 14.83 -3.94 -12.06
N TRP A 94 13.78 -4.49 -12.70
CA TRP A 94 12.64 -5.07 -11.98
C TRP A 94 12.97 -6.44 -11.40
N GLU A 95 13.71 -7.27 -12.13
CA GLU A 95 14.28 -8.53 -11.63
C GLU A 95 15.20 -8.28 -10.42
N GLU A 96 16.05 -7.25 -10.45
CA GLU A 96 16.92 -6.90 -9.31
C GLU A 96 16.10 -6.56 -8.05
N ILE A 97 15.06 -5.74 -8.19
CA ILE A 97 14.14 -5.43 -7.07
C ILE A 97 13.40 -6.68 -6.60
N LEU A 98 13.00 -7.55 -7.52
CA LEU A 98 12.34 -8.81 -7.20
C LEU A 98 13.25 -9.75 -6.39
N GLU A 99 14.54 -9.80 -6.68
CA GLU A 99 15.50 -10.64 -5.94
C GLU A 99 16.02 -9.96 -4.65
N SER A 100 15.85 -8.65 -4.52
CA SER A 100 16.24 -7.90 -3.31
C SER A 100 15.49 -8.39 -2.06
N LYS A 101 16.11 -8.26 -0.89
CA LYS A 101 15.42 -8.50 0.38
C LYS A 101 14.53 -7.30 0.72
N ILE A 102 13.26 -7.58 1.01
CA ILE A 102 12.27 -6.61 1.50
C ILE A 102 12.08 -6.82 2.99
#